data_AF-A0A7C7H664-F1
#
_entry.id   AF-A0A7C7H664-F1
#
_cell.length_a   1.000
_cell.length_b   1.000
_cell.length_c   1.000
_cell.angle_alpha   90.00
_cell.angle_beta   90.00
_cell.angle_gamma   90.00
#
_symmetry.space_group_name_H-M   'P 1'
#
loop_
_entity.id
_entity.type
_entity.pdbx_description
1 polymer ?
#
loop_
_entity_poly.entity_id
_entity_poly.type
_entity_poly.pdbx_seq_one_letter_code
_entity_poly.pdbx_strand_id
1 'polypeptide(L)'
;MIFLAAIALLSCPQLDEDESKPEIDISVGCKECGFMGAEDCDNHGKLFEAEQGVDYCWLATQCEDCLGTLLADCNKCESGPLYIKRQRELGKQERFRNSTTQPATLFERELPRIISKHFDICVTAEKMKNGSKNMNTHQLIHAMATECEASATLFDEHFQAQPYSYSNRARLWYFTDAKDHQEVCIEILGSNGGADLKFYGVNPAVSSFSNGYGLGNDALEVVRNAVHVSIHLMLSSVHQVGWIGNKKAGWFDIGAAHWYEDKLFARVATYCVEEANSGLHYENGKWRVAMKKHLRKNKDYILPRLTQLTSGVLEEEQHALAWSLFDYMVANHPEALKPMLLGYKNGVESRVLFKKHLEMNIMQVEDAWRGWVAETYPLKDLKPRKRV
;
A
#
# COMPACT_ATOMS: atom_id res chain seq x y z
N MET A 1 28.32 11.65 29.41
CA MET A 1 29.22 10.86 28.55
C MET A 1 28.40 10.27 27.42
N ILE A 2 28.58 10.87 26.24
CA ILE A 2 28.34 10.41 24.87
C ILE A 2 27.59 9.07 24.74
N PHE A 3 26.28 9.15 24.45
CA PHE A 3 25.54 8.04 23.82
C PHE A 3 25.96 7.98 22.35
N LEU A 4 26.73 6.97 21.99
CA LEU A 4 26.93 6.52 20.61
C LEU A 4 25.60 5.96 20.12
N ALA A 5 24.74 6.81 19.57
CA ALA A 5 23.68 6.37 18.69
C ALA A 5 24.35 5.88 17.41
N ALA A 6 24.63 4.58 17.36
CA ALA A 6 24.96 3.92 16.11
C ALA A 6 23.73 4.04 15.20
N ILE A 7 23.76 5.04 14.32
CA ILE A 7 22.91 5.07 13.13
C ILE A 7 23.36 3.87 12.29
N ALA A 8 22.80 2.71 12.60
CA ALA A 8 22.75 1.63 11.64
C ALA A 8 21.83 2.14 10.52
N LEU A 9 22.44 2.68 9.47
CA LEU A 9 21.86 2.68 8.14
C LEU A 9 21.57 1.21 7.80
N LEU A 10 20.43 0.71 8.28
CA LEU A 10 19.82 -0.55 7.84
C LEU A 10 19.27 -0.29 6.44
N SER A 11 20.21 -0.06 5.52
CA SER A 11 20.02 -0.30 4.10
C SER A 11 19.48 -1.72 4.00
N CYS A 12 18.33 -1.88 3.38
CA CYS A 12 17.92 -3.20 2.88
C CYS A 12 19.16 -3.76 2.14
N PRO A 13 19.58 -5.03 2.39
CA PRO A 13 20.69 -5.61 1.63
C PRO A 13 20.42 -5.35 0.15
N GLN A 14 21.39 -4.80 -0.58
CA GLN A 14 21.27 -4.59 -2.02
C GLN A 14 21.11 -5.97 -2.67
N LEU A 15 19.86 -6.40 -2.87
CA LEU A 15 19.53 -7.69 -3.49
C LEU A 15 19.86 -7.71 -5.00
N ASP A 16 20.11 -6.52 -5.57
CA ASP A 16 20.22 -6.24 -7.00
C ASP A 16 21.66 -6.09 -7.54
N GLU A 17 22.71 -6.49 -6.81
CA GLU A 17 24.05 -6.55 -7.42
C GLU A 17 24.11 -7.64 -8.50
N ASP A 18 24.32 -7.18 -9.74
CA ASP A 18 24.34 -8.00 -10.96
C ASP A 18 25.71 -8.70 -11.07
N GLU A 19 25.79 -9.98 -10.67
CA GLU A 19 27.00 -10.79 -10.86
C GLU A 19 27.33 -10.94 -12.35
N SER A 20 28.62 -10.96 -12.66
CA SER A 20 29.16 -11.02 -14.02
C SER A 20 28.52 -12.14 -14.84
N LYS A 21 27.91 -11.77 -15.98
CA LYS A 21 27.26 -12.68 -16.93
C LYS A 21 28.25 -13.76 -17.40
N PRO A 22 28.04 -15.06 -17.11
CA PRO A 22 28.81 -16.10 -17.75
C PRO A 22 28.53 -16.09 -19.27
N GLU A 23 29.56 -16.35 -20.09
CA GLU A 23 29.39 -16.61 -21.53
C GLU A 23 28.64 -17.95 -21.70
N ILE A 24 27.50 -17.91 -22.37
CA ILE A 24 26.53 -19.02 -22.41
C ILE A 24 26.59 -19.71 -23.76
N ASP A 25 26.79 -21.03 -23.73
CA ASP A 25 26.51 -21.90 -24.86
C ASP A 25 24.98 -22.09 -25.02
N ILE A 26 24.43 -21.46 -26.06
CA ILE A 26 23.01 -21.48 -26.40
C ILE A 26 22.61 -22.77 -27.15
N SER A 27 23.52 -23.75 -27.26
CA SER A 27 23.27 -25.01 -27.96
C SER A 27 22.36 -25.98 -27.19
N VAL A 28 21.09 -25.60 -27.26
CA VAL A 28 19.84 -26.36 -27.32
C VAL A 28 19.51 -27.27 -26.12
N GLY A 29 18.44 -26.91 -25.39
CA GLY A 29 17.80 -27.78 -24.40
C GLY A 29 17.35 -29.13 -24.98
N CYS A 30 16.59 -29.93 -24.24
CA CYS A 30 16.12 -31.22 -24.75
C CYS A 30 14.70 -31.15 -25.32
N LYS A 31 14.32 -32.15 -26.14
CA LYS A 31 12.96 -32.25 -26.69
C LYS A 31 11.89 -32.43 -25.60
N GLU A 32 12.24 -33.01 -24.46
CA GLU A 32 11.27 -33.28 -23.39
C GLU A 32 10.73 -31.97 -22.79
N CYS A 33 11.60 -30.98 -22.56
CA CYS A 33 11.22 -29.66 -22.04
C CYS A 33 10.97 -28.62 -23.14
N GLY A 34 10.73 -29.05 -24.40
CA GLY A 34 10.55 -28.13 -25.52
C GLY A 34 11.75 -27.20 -25.76
N PHE A 35 12.96 -27.67 -25.43
CA PHE A 35 14.23 -26.93 -25.51
C PHE A 35 14.39 -25.77 -24.52
N MET A 36 13.54 -25.68 -23.48
CA MET A 36 13.54 -24.57 -22.53
C MET A 36 14.51 -24.74 -21.36
N GLY A 37 14.83 -25.99 -20.99
CA GLY A 37 15.77 -26.34 -19.91
C GLY A 37 15.18 -26.33 -18.51
N ALA A 38 14.02 -25.71 -18.33
CA ALA A 38 13.23 -25.70 -17.11
C ALA A 38 11.76 -25.49 -17.50
N GLU A 39 10.86 -25.81 -16.59
CA GLU A 39 9.41 -25.67 -16.73
C GLU A 39 8.85 -24.91 -15.54
N ASP A 40 7.62 -24.40 -15.66
CA ASP A 40 6.92 -23.78 -14.54
C ASP A 40 6.74 -24.79 -13.42
N CYS A 41 6.98 -24.39 -12.17
CA CYS A 41 6.89 -25.30 -11.04
C CYS A 41 5.43 -25.62 -10.68
N ASP A 42 5.05 -26.90 -10.78
CA ASP A 42 3.68 -27.37 -10.55
C ASP A 42 3.18 -27.24 -9.10
N ASN A 43 4.08 -27.05 -8.13
CA ASN A 43 3.73 -27.00 -6.69
C ASN A 43 2.97 -25.73 -6.26
N HIS A 44 2.96 -24.72 -7.10
CA HIS A 44 2.41 -23.40 -6.77
C HIS A 44 0.91 -23.27 -7.08
N GLY A 45 0.40 -24.13 -7.97
CA GLY A 45 -1.02 -24.22 -8.30
C GLY A 45 -1.66 -22.86 -8.60
N LYS A 46 -2.67 -22.47 -7.81
CA LYS A 46 -3.44 -21.23 -8.03
C LYS A 46 -2.72 -19.95 -7.64
N LEU A 47 -1.58 -20.03 -6.94
CA LEU A 47 -0.82 -18.86 -6.52
C LEU A 47 0.29 -18.48 -7.49
N PHE A 48 0.58 -19.33 -8.48
CA PHE A 48 1.68 -19.14 -9.42
C PHE A 48 1.68 -17.75 -10.08
N GLU A 49 0.54 -17.29 -10.60
CA GLU A 49 0.43 -15.96 -11.22
C GLU A 49 0.65 -14.83 -10.20
N ALA A 50 0.18 -15.00 -8.96
CA ALA A 50 0.37 -14.01 -7.90
C ALA A 50 1.82 -13.97 -7.40
N GLU A 51 2.51 -15.11 -7.37
CA GLU A 51 3.93 -15.23 -7.05
C GLU A 51 4.82 -14.63 -8.13
N GLN A 52 4.44 -14.73 -9.41
CA GLN A 52 5.11 -14.02 -10.50
C GLN A 52 4.93 -12.49 -10.43
N GLY A 53 3.88 -12.02 -9.76
CA GLY A 53 3.54 -10.60 -9.62
C GLY A 53 4.33 -9.84 -8.55
N VAL A 54 5.24 -10.51 -7.83
CA VAL A 54 6.04 -9.92 -6.75
C VAL A 54 7.53 -10.15 -6.98
N ASP A 55 8.39 -9.32 -6.39
CA ASP A 55 9.84 -9.47 -6.53
C ASP A 55 10.32 -10.72 -5.77
N TYR A 56 9.78 -10.93 -4.56
CA TYR A 56 10.13 -12.05 -3.69
C TYR A 56 8.95 -12.53 -2.84
N CYS A 57 8.78 -13.85 -2.71
CA CYS A 57 7.82 -14.47 -1.80
C CYS A 57 8.50 -15.49 -0.89
N TRP A 58 8.49 -15.24 0.43
CA TRP A 58 9.17 -16.11 1.40
C TRP A 58 8.54 -17.51 1.48
N LEU A 59 7.24 -17.62 1.22
CA LEU A 59 6.55 -18.91 1.20
C LEU A 59 6.92 -19.70 -0.07
N ALA A 60 7.08 -19.03 -1.21
CA ALA A 60 7.54 -19.65 -2.45
C ALA A 60 8.99 -20.17 -2.34
N THR A 61 9.87 -19.45 -1.62
CA THR A 61 11.27 -19.90 -1.41
C THR A 61 11.39 -21.16 -0.56
N GLN A 62 10.31 -21.62 0.09
CA GLN A 62 10.27 -22.91 0.79
C GLN A 62 9.99 -24.10 -0.13
N CYS A 63 9.65 -23.88 -1.40
CA CYS A 63 9.45 -24.97 -2.35
C CYS A 63 10.79 -25.65 -2.68
N GLU A 64 10.91 -26.95 -2.39
CA GLU A 64 12.16 -27.71 -2.61
C GLU A 64 12.53 -27.85 -4.09
N ASP A 65 11.55 -27.83 -5.00
CA ASP A 65 11.77 -28.05 -6.43
C ASP A 65 12.30 -26.79 -7.15
N CYS A 66 11.73 -25.62 -6.83
CA CYS A 66 12.06 -24.37 -7.52
C CYS A 66 12.85 -23.38 -6.66
N LEU A 67 12.90 -23.56 -5.34
CA LEU A 67 13.55 -22.67 -4.37
C LEU A 67 13.11 -21.20 -4.52
N GLY A 68 11.84 -20.98 -4.87
CA GLY A 68 11.24 -19.66 -5.07
C GLY A 68 11.46 -19.02 -6.43
N THR A 69 12.20 -19.67 -7.34
CA THR A 69 12.38 -19.16 -8.72
C THR A 69 11.14 -19.38 -9.61
N LEU A 70 10.18 -20.16 -9.12
CA LEU A 70 8.97 -20.61 -9.84
C LEU A 70 9.26 -21.47 -11.07
N LEU A 71 10.53 -21.88 -11.26
CA LEU A 71 10.97 -22.76 -12.33
C LEU A 71 11.58 -24.04 -11.74
N ALA A 72 11.18 -25.19 -12.26
CA ALA A 72 11.77 -26.48 -11.94
C ALA A 72 12.70 -26.92 -13.09
N ASP A 73 13.89 -27.42 -12.76
CA ASP A 73 14.85 -27.88 -13.77
C ASP A 73 14.29 -29.05 -14.58
N CYS A 74 14.63 -29.09 -15.87
CA CYS A 74 14.41 -30.28 -16.66
C CYS A 74 15.35 -31.40 -16.17
N ASN A 75 14.80 -32.57 -15.83
CA ASN A 75 15.59 -33.71 -15.36
C ASN A 75 16.48 -34.37 -16.44
N LYS A 76 16.47 -33.89 -17.69
CA LYS A 76 17.26 -34.43 -18.82
C LYS A 76 18.31 -33.49 -19.38
N CYS A 77 18.27 -32.21 -19.04
CA CYS A 77 19.24 -31.25 -19.59
C CYS A 77 19.48 -30.08 -18.64
N GLU A 78 20.72 -29.61 -18.64
CA GLU A 78 21.19 -28.44 -17.87
C GLU A 78 21.49 -27.27 -18.83
N SER A 79 20.60 -27.07 -19.82
CA SER A 79 20.76 -26.06 -20.87
C SER A 79 19.40 -25.53 -21.33
N GLY A 80 19.36 -24.30 -21.84
CA GLY A 80 18.15 -23.65 -22.35
C GLY A 80 17.81 -22.33 -21.64
N PRO A 81 16.94 -21.51 -22.25
CA PRO A 81 16.67 -20.14 -21.79
C PRO A 81 16.07 -20.07 -20.38
N LEU A 82 15.17 -20.99 -20.00
CA LEU A 82 14.57 -21.00 -18.66
C LEU A 82 15.49 -21.58 -17.60
N TYR A 83 16.33 -22.57 -17.95
CA TYR A 83 17.39 -23.04 -17.06
C TYR A 83 18.32 -21.88 -16.67
N ILE A 84 18.81 -21.11 -17.65
CA ILE A 84 19.67 -19.94 -17.41
C ILE A 84 18.96 -18.89 -16.56
N LYS A 85 17.68 -18.59 -16.87
CA LYS A 85 16.87 -17.66 -16.08
C LYS A 85 16.80 -18.12 -14.62
N ARG A 86 16.50 -19.40 -14.39
CA ARG A 86 16.45 -20.00 -13.05
C ARG A 86 17.79 -19.86 -12.32
N GLN A 87 18.91 -20.24 -12.94
CA GLN A 87 20.23 -20.16 -12.31
C GLN A 87 20.59 -18.73 -11.86
N ARG A 88 20.20 -17.71 -12.65
CA ARG A 88 20.40 -16.30 -12.28
C ARG A 88 19.54 -15.85 -11.10
N GLU A 89 18.35 -16.43 -10.95
CA GLU A 89 17.43 -16.05 -9.88
C GLU A 89 17.71 -16.81 -8.58
N LEU A 90 18.27 -18.02 -8.63
CA LEU A 90 18.56 -18.82 -7.43
C LEU A 90 19.37 -18.05 -6.38
N GLY A 91 20.46 -17.38 -6.78
CA GLY A 91 21.29 -16.60 -5.85
C GLY A 91 20.53 -15.44 -5.21
N LYS A 92 19.61 -14.80 -5.95
CA LYS A 92 18.74 -13.74 -5.40
C LYS A 92 17.73 -14.30 -4.41
N GLN A 93 17.08 -15.42 -4.76
CA GLN A 93 16.11 -16.09 -3.90
C GLN A 93 16.75 -16.63 -2.62
N GLU A 94 17.97 -17.16 -2.69
CA GLU A 94 18.75 -17.59 -1.53
C GLU A 94 19.10 -16.41 -0.62
N ARG A 95 19.62 -15.31 -1.18
CA ARG A 95 19.88 -14.09 -0.40
C ARG A 95 18.62 -13.56 0.27
N PHE A 96 17.49 -13.56 -0.45
CA PHE A 96 16.21 -13.14 0.10
C PHE A 96 15.75 -14.08 1.23
N ARG A 97 15.81 -15.41 1.03
CA ARG A 97 15.45 -16.43 2.02
C ARG A 97 16.26 -16.27 3.31
N ASN A 98 17.56 -15.97 3.18
CA ASN A 98 18.47 -15.77 4.31
C ASN A 98 18.39 -14.36 4.92
N SER A 99 17.68 -13.44 4.28
CA SER A 99 17.44 -12.11 4.82
C SER A 99 16.16 -12.08 5.66
N THR A 100 16.09 -11.16 6.62
CA THR A 100 14.98 -11.09 7.59
C THR A 100 14.38 -9.68 7.67
N THR A 101 13.19 -9.56 8.24
CA THR A 101 12.56 -8.26 8.52
C THR A 101 12.96 -7.78 9.92
N GLN A 102 12.83 -6.48 10.19
CA GLN A 102 13.08 -5.94 11.54
C GLN A 102 12.23 -6.64 12.62
N PRO A 103 10.90 -6.88 12.42
CA PRO A 103 10.12 -7.66 13.37
C PRO A 103 10.61 -9.10 13.55
N ALA A 104 11.04 -9.78 12.48
CA ALA A 104 11.55 -11.14 12.58
C ALA A 104 12.87 -11.22 13.37
N THR A 105 13.76 -10.22 13.23
CA THR A 105 14.93 -10.09 14.10
C THR A 105 14.53 -9.85 15.56
N LEU A 106 13.57 -8.95 15.81
CA LEU A 106 13.09 -8.64 17.17
C LEU A 106 12.51 -9.88 17.87
N PHE A 107 11.73 -10.69 17.15
CA PHE A 107 11.06 -11.87 17.70
C PHE A 107 11.92 -13.14 17.67
N GLU A 108 13.12 -13.08 17.10
CA GLU A 108 14.01 -14.24 16.91
C GLU A 108 13.30 -15.42 16.20
N ARG A 109 12.45 -15.12 15.22
CA ARG A 109 11.73 -16.12 14.44
C ARG A 109 11.49 -15.69 13.00
N GLU A 110 11.37 -16.64 12.10
CA GLU A 110 11.00 -16.39 10.71
C GLU A 110 9.55 -15.91 10.62
N LEU A 111 9.30 -14.92 9.77
CA LEU A 111 7.97 -14.38 9.52
C LEU A 111 7.65 -14.42 8.02
N PRO A 112 6.46 -14.88 7.62
CA PRO A 112 6.03 -14.85 6.23
C PRO A 112 6.02 -13.42 5.68
N ARG A 113 6.73 -13.20 4.58
CA ARG A 113 6.85 -11.90 3.95
C ARG A 113 6.86 -11.96 2.42
N ILE A 114 6.45 -10.84 1.82
CA ILE A 114 6.53 -10.59 0.37
C ILE A 114 7.17 -9.23 0.16
N ILE A 115 8.05 -9.14 -0.84
CA ILE A 115 8.54 -7.87 -1.36
C ILE A 115 7.99 -7.70 -2.77
N SER A 116 7.36 -6.55 -3.02
CA SER A 116 6.92 -6.08 -4.33
C SER A 116 7.62 -4.78 -4.68
N LYS A 117 7.27 -4.18 -5.83
CA LYS A 117 7.87 -2.94 -6.33
C LYS A 117 7.85 -1.82 -5.27
N HIS A 118 6.72 -1.62 -4.59
CA HIS A 118 6.52 -0.52 -3.64
C HIS A 118 6.46 -0.96 -2.17
N PHE A 119 6.29 -2.25 -1.88
CA PHE A 119 5.96 -2.73 -0.55
C PHE A 119 6.84 -3.87 -0.05
N ASP A 120 7.05 -3.91 1.26
CA ASP A 120 7.56 -5.05 2.03
C ASP A 120 6.50 -5.41 3.06
N ILE A 121 5.80 -6.50 2.81
CA ILE A 121 4.59 -6.90 3.55
C ILE A 121 4.93 -8.12 4.40
N CYS A 122 4.52 -8.12 5.67
CA CYS A 122 4.66 -9.23 6.60
C CYS A 122 3.30 -9.51 7.24
N VAL A 123 2.89 -10.78 7.24
CA VAL A 123 1.59 -11.20 7.80
C VAL A 123 1.77 -12.48 8.62
N THR A 124 1.28 -12.49 9.86
CA THR A 124 1.36 -13.69 10.73
C THR A 124 0.03 -14.42 10.90
N ALA A 125 -1.05 -13.95 10.28
CA ALA A 125 -2.34 -14.62 10.30
C ALA A 125 -2.31 -15.94 9.52
N GLU A 126 -2.43 -17.07 10.22
CA GLU A 126 -2.48 -18.42 9.61
C GLU A 126 -3.74 -18.62 8.77
N LYS A 127 -4.86 -18.06 9.24
CA LYS A 127 -6.17 -18.25 8.64
C LYS A 127 -7.06 -17.05 8.89
N MET A 128 -7.66 -16.52 7.84
CA MET A 128 -8.55 -15.37 7.90
C MET A 128 -9.82 -15.60 7.10
N LYS A 129 -10.96 -15.11 7.59
CA LYS A 129 -12.25 -15.28 6.88
C LYS A 129 -12.27 -14.46 5.60
N ASN A 130 -12.76 -15.04 4.51
CA ASN A 130 -13.03 -14.34 3.26
C ASN A 130 -14.40 -14.78 2.74
N GLY A 131 -15.45 -14.08 3.16
CA GLY A 131 -16.84 -14.45 2.91
C GLY A 131 -17.21 -15.78 3.60
N SER A 132 -17.50 -16.81 2.83
CA SER A 132 -17.83 -18.16 3.35
C SER A 132 -16.64 -19.12 3.41
N LYS A 133 -15.48 -18.70 2.91
CA LYS A 133 -14.24 -19.49 2.91
C LYS A 133 -13.21 -18.82 3.81
N ASN A 134 -12.08 -19.50 4.01
CA ASN A 134 -10.93 -18.91 4.67
C ASN A 134 -9.77 -18.82 3.67
N MET A 135 -8.94 -17.81 3.85
CA MET A 135 -7.65 -17.66 3.20
C MET A 135 -6.56 -18.05 4.19
N ASN A 136 -5.53 -18.75 3.70
CA ASN A 136 -4.31 -18.95 4.47
C ASN A 136 -3.38 -17.74 4.36
N THR A 137 -2.28 -17.74 5.11
CA THR A 137 -1.27 -16.66 5.09
C THR A 137 -0.78 -16.35 3.68
N HIS A 138 -0.46 -17.39 2.90
CA HIS A 138 0.08 -17.24 1.55
C HIS A 138 -0.88 -16.49 0.62
N GLN A 139 -2.16 -16.87 0.67
CA GLN A 139 -3.21 -16.22 -0.11
C GLN A 139 -3.44 -14.78 0.36
N LEU A 140 -3.45 -14.54 1.68
CA LEU A 140 -3.72 -13.22 2.24
C LEU A 140 -2.63 -12.22 1.88
N ILE A 141 -1.35 -12.60 2.02
CA ILE A 141 -0.23 -11.71 1.74
C ILE A 141 -0.13 -11.35 0.26
N HIS A 142 -0.41 -12.29 -0.65
CA HIS A 142 -0.50 -11.98 -2.10
C HIS A 142 -1.70 -11.09 -2.43
N ALA A 143 -2.85 -11.30 -1.77
CA ALA A 143 -4.01 -10.43 -1.95
C ALA A 143 -3.73 -9.00 -1.49
N MET A 144 -3.02 -8.84 -0.36
CA MET A 144 -2.54 -7.52 0.09
C MET A 144 -1.57 -6.91 -0.92
N ALA A 145 -0.54 -7.65 -1.35
CA ALA A 145 0.43 -7.17 -2.32
C ALA A 145 -0.24 -6.72 -3.63
N THR A 146 -1.18 -7.52 -4.15
CA THR A 146 -1.89 -7.23 -5.40
C THR A 146 -2.69 -5.93 -5.32
N GLU A 147 -3.50 -5.75 -4.27
CA GLU A 147 -4.34 -4.56 -4.15
C GLU A 147 -3.53 -3.31 -3.77
N CYS A 148 -2.49 -3.46 -2.94
CA CYS A 148 -1.55 -2.38 -2.64
C CYS A 148 -0.82 -1.93 -3.90
N GLU A 149 -0.29 -2.84 -4.73
CA GLU A 149 0.36 -2.49 -6.01
C GLU A 149 -0.61 -1.90 -7.04
N ALA A 150 -1.86 -2.35 -7.07
CA ALA A 150 -2.91 -1.72 -7.88
C ALA A 150 -3.14 -0.25 -7.45
N SER A 151 -3.17 0.02 -6.15
CA SER A 151 -3.27 1.39 -5.62
C SER A 151 -2.01 2.22 -5.89
N ALA A 152 -0.82 1.61 -5.79
CA ALA A 152 0.45 2.26 -6.03
C ALA A 152 0.63 2.62 -7.51
N THR A 153 0.13 1.81 -8.44
CA THR A 153 0.15 2.11 -9.87
C THR A 153 -0.65 3.39 -10.17
N LEU A 154 -1.87 3.49 -9.63
CA LEU A 154 -2.67 4.72 -9.76
C LEU A 154 -2.00 5.92 -9.07
N PHE A 155 -1.34 5.67 -7.94
CA PHE A 155 -0.59 6.70 -7.22
C PHE A 155 0.60 7.21 -8.04
N ASP A 156 1.39 6.33 -8.65
CA ASP A 156 2.49 6.66 -9.55
C ASP A 156 2.01 7.56 -10.68
N GLU A 157 0.85 7.25 -11.29
CA GLU A 157 0.22 8.06 -12.33
C GLU A 157 -0.18 9.45 -11.81
N HIS A 158 -0.93 9.53 -10.72
CA HIS A 158 -1.44 10.78 -10.16
C HIS A 158 -0.33 11.72 -9.69
N PHE A 159 0.72 11.18 -9.07
CA PHE A 159 1.81 11.97 -8.51
C PHE A 159 3.04 12.00 -9.40
N GLN A 160 2.99 11.39 -10.59
CA GLN A 160 4.10 11.23 -11.52
C GLN A 160 5.35 10.73 -10.78
N ALA A 161 5.16 9.71 -9.95
CA ALA A 161 6.21 9.11 -9.16
C ALA A 161 6.95 8.05 -9.99
N GLN A 162 8.21 7.87 -9.65
CA GLN A 162 9.14 6.91 -10.24
C GLN A 162 9.84 6.18 -9.10
N PRO A 163 10.56 5.06 -9.34
CA PRO A 163 11.24 4.33 -8.27
C PRO A 163 12.14 5.22 -7.39
N TYR A 164 12.87 6.16 -7.98
CA TYR A 164 13.74 7.11 -7.25
C TYR A 164 12.98 8.27 -6.56
N SER A 165 11.67 8.40 -6.78
CA SER A 165 10.85 9.38 -6.07
C SER A 165 10.60 8.96 -4.63
N TYR A 166 10.66 7.68 -4.30
CA TYR A 166 10.41 7.18 -2.95
C TYR A 166 11.69 7.16 -2.13
N SER A 167 11.61 7.53 -0.86
CA SER A 167 12.74 7.37 0.06
C SER A 167 13.03 5.89 0.36
N ASN A 168 11.98 5.08 0.48
CA ASN A 168 12.05 3.64 0.66
C ASN A 168 10.68 3.00 0.32
N ARG A 169 10.64 1.67 0.16
CA ARG A 169 9.40 0.90 0.11
C ARG A 169 8.60 1.09 1.40
N ALA A 170 7.28 1.09 1.29
CA ALA A 170 6.41 1.13 2.46
C ALA A 170 6.32 -0.27 3.09
N ARG A 171 6.55 -0.34 4.40
CA ARG A 171 6.58 -1.59 5.16
C ARG A 171 5.25 -1.82 5.85
N LEU A 172 4.61 -2.94 5.59
CA LEU A 172 3.28 -3.25 6.09
C LEU A 172 3.35 -4.49 7.00
N TRP A 173 3.23 -4.33 8.30
CA TRP A 173 3.32 -5.44 9.26
C TRP A 173 1.98 -5.68 9.95
N TYR A 174 1.38 -6.84 9.66
CA TYR A 174 0.10 -7.26 10.19
C TYR A 174 0.24 -8.54 11.01
N PHE A 175 0.07 -8.41 12.32
CA PHE A 175 0.24 -9.52 13.25
C PHE A 175 -1.09 -10.19 13.59
N THR A 176 -1.07 -11.45 14.02
CA THR A 176 -2.22 -12.08 14.67
C THR A 176 -2.40 -11.56 16.08
N ASP A 177 -1.29 -11.43 16.82
CA ASP A 177 -1.29 -11.12 18.24
C ASP A 177 -1.05 -9.63 18.50
N ALA A 178 -1.83 -9.06 19.42
CA ALA A 178 -1.65 -7.69 19.88
C ALA A 178 -0.28 -7.47 20.55
N LYS A 179 0.29 -8.52 21.14
CA LYS A 179 1.60 -8.47 21.80
C LYS A 179 2.72 -8.16 20.80
N ASP A 180 2.79 -8.90 19.69
CA ASP A 180 3.77 -8.67 18.63
C ASP A 180 3.67 -7.24 18.09
N HIS A 181 2.45 -6.76 17.83
CA HIS A 181 2.22 -5.39 17.41
C HIS A 181 2.79 -4.38 18.41
N GLN A 182 2.51 -4.56 19.70
CA GLN A 182 2.97 -3.65 20.75
C GLN A 182 4.49 -3.66 20.89
N GLU A 183 5.12 -4.83 20.85
CA GLU A 183 6.59 -4.96 20.88
C GLU A 183 7.22 -4.24 19.68
N VAL A 184 6.69 -4.41 18.46
CA VAL A 184 7.17 -3.70 17.26
C VAL A 184 6.98 -2.19 17.39
N CYS A 185 5.83 -1.74 17.90
CA CYS A 185 5.57 -0.32 18.11
C CYS A 185 6.60 0.31 19.06
N ILE A 186 6.89 -0.34 20.18
CA ILE A 186 7.82 0.17 21.19
C ILE A 186 9.27 0.08 20.71
N GLU A 187 9.70 -1.10 20.27
CA GLU A 187 11.13 -1.39 20.03
C GLU A 187 11.61 -0.91 18.65
N ILE A 188 10.73 -0.91 17.63
CA ILE A 188 11.11 -0.52 16.26
C ILE A 188 10.59 0.87 15.91
N LEU A 189 9.33 1.17 16.23
CA LEU A 189 8.70 2.46 15.87
C LEU A 189 8.86 3.54 16.94
N GLY A 190 9.34 3.19 18.14
CA GLY A 190 9.65 4.12 19.22
C GLY A 190 8.42 4.80 19.85
N SER A 191 7.24 4.18 19.79
CA SER A 191 6.00 4.75 20.33
C SER A 191 5.09 3.66 20.91
N ASN A 192 4.24 4.03 21.87
CA ASN A 192 3.17 3.16 22.32
C ASN A 192 2.04 3.22 21.28
N GLY A 193 1.92 2.16 20.46
CA GLY A 193 0.91 2.05 19.42
C GLY A 193 -0.48 1.79 20.00
N GLY A 194 -1.53 2.28 19.36
CA GLY A 194 -2.90 1.89 19.69
C GLY A 194 -3.21 0.51 19.15
N ALA A 195 -4.18 0.45 18.24
CA ALA A 195 -4.47 -0.77 17.50
C ALA A 195 -3.78 -0.84 16.11
N ASP A 196 -3.29 0.30 15.66
CA ASP A 196 -2.33 0.46 14.57
C ASP A 196 -1.39 1.62 14.93
N LEU A 197 -0.24 1.65 14.24
CA LEU A 197 0.71 2.75 14.32
C LEU A 197 1.41 2.93 12.98
N LYS A 198 1.30 4.13 12.41
CA LYS A 198 2.02 4.54 11.21
C LYS A 198 3.26 5.34 11.58
N PHE A 199 4.38 4.95 11.00
CA PHE A 199 5.64 5.66 11.07
C PHE A 199 5.94 6.27 9.71
N TYR A 200 5.81 7.58 9.61
CA TYR A 200 5.96 8.33 8.36
C TYR A 200 7.42 8.68 8.06
N GLY A 201 7.71 8.98 6.80
CA GLY A 201 8.94 9.65 6.39
C GLY A 201 9.93 8.75 5.64
N VAL A 202 11.22 8.74 6.03
CA VAL A 202 12.30 8.10 5.25
C VAL A 202 12.09 6.59 5.11
N ASN A 203 11.73 5.92 6.21
CA ASN A 203 11.51 4.49 6.26
C ASN A 203 10.05 4.21 6.65
N PRO A 204 9.10 4.49 5.74
CA PRO A 204 7.69 4.46 6.09
C PRO A 204 7.26 3.04 6.46
N ALA A 205 6.52 2.91 7.56
CA ALA A 205 6.05 1.62 8.04
C ALA A 205 4.69 1.74 8.73
N VAL A 206 3.91 0.66 8.73
CA VAL A 206 2.78 0.47 9.64
C VAL A 206 2.93 -0.85 10.39
N SER A 207 2.55 -0.83 11.66
CA SER A 207 2.29 -2.02 12.46
C SER A 207 0.81 -2.06 12.83
N SER A 208 0.16 -3.22 12.68
CA SER A 208 -1.20 -3.47 13.17
C SER A 208 -1.37 -4.95 13.54
N PHE A 209 -2.51 -5.32 14.13
CA PHE A 209 -2.84 -6.71 14.45
C PHE A 209 -4.30 -7.08 14.16
N SER A 210 -4.53 -8.38 14.05
CA SER A 210 -5.83 -9.00 13.79
C SER A 210 -6.75 -8.81 15.01
N ASN A 211 -7.94 -8.25 14.82
CA ASN A 211 -8.81 -7.72 15.90
C ASN A 211 -8.36 -6.38 16.49
N GLY A 212 -7.47 -5.65 15.81
CA GLY A 212 -7.24 -4.23 16.05
C GLY A 212 -8.46 -3.37 15.66
N TYR A 213 -8.35 -2.05 15.83
CA TYR A 213 -9.43 -1.10 15.57
C TYR A 213 -9.88 -1.19 14.10
N GLY A 214 -11.13 -1.56 13.88
CA GLY A 214 -11.70 -1.71 12.54
C GLY A 214 -11.18 -2.91 11.72
N LEU A 215 -10.37 -3.79 12.30
CA LEU A 215 -9.85 -5.00 11.65
C LEU A 215 -10.42 -6.25 12.32
N GLY A 216 -11.53 -6.78 11.83
CA GLY A 216 -11.99 -8.09 12.25
C GLY A 216 -11.07 -9.21 11.75
N ASN A 217 -11.36 -10.45 12.15
CA ASN A 217 -10.79 -11.64 11.50
C ASN A 217 -11.38 -11.83 10.07
N ASP A 218 -11.25 -10.82 9.21
CA ASP A 218 -11.78 -10.74 7.85
C ASP A 218 -10.72 -10.19 6.87
N ALA A 219 -10.44 -10.97 5.83
CA ALA A 219 -9.39 -10.71 4.86
C ALA A 219 -9.65 -9.45 4.03
N LEU A 220 -10.93 -9.16 3.73
CA LEU A 220 -11.26 -7.96 2.98
C LEU A 220 -11.01 -6.70 3.80
N GLU A 221 -11.28 -6.73 5.10
CA GLU A 221 -10.99 -5.59 5.99
C GLU A 221 -9.49 -5.33 6.10
N VAL A 222 -8.68 -6.39 6.29
CA VAL A 222 -7.22 -6.27 6.34
C VAL A 222 -6.64 -5.75 5.03
N VAL A 223 -7.06 -6.30 3.89
CA VAL A 223 -6.56 -5.84 2.57
C VAL A 223 -6.98 -4.40 2.29
N ARG A 224 -8.23 -4.01 2.60
CA ARG A 224 -8.68 -2.62 2.46
C ARG A 224 -7.89 -1.66 3.36
N ASN A 225 -7.61 -2.07 4.59
CA ASN A 225 -6.81 -1.28 5.50
C ASN A 225 -5.36 -1.13 5.01
N ALA A 226 -4.78 -2.20 4.47
CA ALA A 226 -3.44 -2.15 3.86
C ALA A 226 -3.38 -1.13 2.72
N VAL A 227 -4.37 -1.13 1.82
CA VAL A 227 -4.49 -0.11 0.76
C VAL A 227 -4.58 1.29 1.37
N HIS A 228 -5.54 1.52 2.27
CA HIS A 228 -5.75 2.84 2.89
C HIS A 228 -4.47 3.37 3.57
N VAL A 229 -3.83 2.57 4.41
CA VAL A 229 -2.62 2.97 5.15
C VAL A 229 -1.44 3.17 4.21
N SER A 230 -1.29 2.31 3.19
CA SER A 230 -0.20 2.42 2.23
C SER A 230 -0.17 3.78 1.54
N ILE A 231 -1.34 4.38 1.26
CA ILE A 231 -1.43 5.71 0.65
C ILE A 231 -0.87 6.79 1.56
N HIS A 232 -1.16 6.76 2.87
CA HIS A 232 -0.56 7.71 3.82
C HIS A 232 0.97 7.57 3.87
N LEU A 233 1.46 6.33 3.90
CA LEU A 233 2.88 6.04 3.91
C LEU A 233 3.57 6.57 2.64
N MET A 234 3.00 6.29 1.46
CA MET A 234 3.48 6.77 0.17
C MET A 234 3.43 8.29 0.05
N LEU A 235 2.33 8.93 0.47
CA LEU A 235 2.23 10.39 0.52
C LEU A 235 3.33 10.99 1.39
N SER A 236 3.72 10.33 2.48
CA SER A 236 4.76 10.83 3.37
C SER A 236 6.18 10.70 2.82
N SER A 237 6.43 9.74 1.92
CA SER A 237 7.77 9.37 1.45
C SER A 237 8.09 9.78 0.01
N VAL A 238 7.07 10.02 -0.84
CA VAL A 238 7.27 10.32 -2.27
C VAL A 238 7.74 11.75 -2.54
N HIS A 239 8.67 11.94 -3.48
CA HIS A 239 9.34 13.17 -3.93
C HIS A 239 10.16 13.91 -2.88
N GLN A 240 9.64 14.04 -1.67
CA GLN A 240 10.26 14.69 -0.52
C GLN A 240 9.70 14.05 0.75
N VAL A 241 10.55 13.76 1.73
CA VAL A 241 10.08 13.23 3.02
C VAL A 241 9.31 14.30 3.80
N GLY A 242 8.08 13.97 4.19
CA GLY A 242 7.26 14.84 5.04
C GLY A 242 5.79 14.43 5.07
N TRP A 243 5.25 14.26 6.27
CA TRP A 243 3.82 14.05 6.46
C TRP A 243 3.07 15.38 6.34
N ILE A 244 1.99 15.39 5.55
CA ILE A 244 1.16 16.57 5.30
C ILE A 244 -0.07 16.63 6.23
N GLY A 245 -0.41 15.52 6.89
CA GLY A 245 -1.61 15.43 7.72
C GLY A 245 -1.60 16.39 8.91
N ASN A 246 -0.43 16.74 9.44
CA ASN A 246 -0.28 17.75 10.49
C ASN A 246 -0.08 19.19 9.96
N LYS A 247 -0.13 19.42 8.65
CA LYS A 247 0.16 20.72 7.99
C LYS A 247 -1.09 21.39 7.43
N LYS A 248 -2.24 21.22 8.10
CA LYS A 248 -3.55 21.71 7.63
C LYS A 248 -3.92 21.23 6.21
N ALA A 249 -3.38 20.08 5.81
CA ALA A 249 -3.69 19.41 4.56
C ALA A 249 -4.39 18.07 4.80
N GLY A 250 -5.14 17.96 5.91
CA GLY A 250 -5.83 16.73 6.28
C GLY A 250 -6.81 16.26 5.21
N TRP A 251 -7.46 17.21 4.51
CA TRP A 251 -8.34 16.87 3.40
C TRP A 251 -7.62 16.15 2.26
N PHE A 252 -6.35 16.46 2.00
CA PHE A 252 -5.57 15.87 0.92
C PHE A 252 -5.05 14.49 1.35
N ASP A 253 -4.57 14.38 2.58
CA ASP A 253 -4.08 13.14 3.18
C ASP A 253 -5.18 12.07 3.29
N ILE A 254 -6.25 12.38 4.02
CA ILE A 254 -7.39 11.49 4.26
C ILE A 254 -8.25 11.32 3.01
N GLY A 255 -8.43 12.38 2.23
CA GLY A 255 -9.17 12.32 0.98
C GLY A 255 -8.54 11.37 -0.03
N ALA A 256 -7.20 11.39 -0.15
CA ALA A 256 -6.47 10.46 -1.00
C ALA A 256 -6.63 9.01 -0.51
N ALA A 257 -6.36 8.73 0.77
CA ALA A 257 -6.41 7.37 1.31
C ALA A 257 -7.77 6.69 1.08
N HIS A 258 -8.86 7.39 1.36
CA HIS A 258 -10.21 6.89 1.08
C HIS A 258 -10.54 6.84 -0.42
N TRP A 259 -9.93 7.67 -1.26
CA TRP A 259 -10.20 7.66 -2.71
C TRP A 259 -9.73 6.35 -3.34
N TYR A 260 -8.52 5.90 -3.01
CA TYR A 260 -8.01 4.63 -3.52
C TYR A 260 -8.79 3.44 -2.96
N GLU A 261 -9.28 3.52 -1.71
CA GLU A 261 -10.17 2.51 -1.15
C GLU A 261 -11.51 2.44 -1.93
N ASP A 262 -12.18 3.56 -2.17
CA ASP A 262 -13.40 3.61 -3.00
C ASP A 262 -13.13 3.08 -4.41
N LYS A 263 -12.00 3.47 -5.02
CA LYS A 263 -11.65 3.09 -6.39
C LYS A 263 -11.51 1.58 -6.56
N LEU A 264 -10.89 0.90 -5.60
CA LEU A 264 -10.65 -0.55 -5.68
C LEU A 264 -11.80 -1.40 -5.14
N PHE A 265 -12.53 -0.90 -4.14
CA PHE A 265 -13.51 -1.71 -3.41
C PHE A 265 -14.96 -1.22 -3.52
N ALA A 266 -15.18 -0.06 -4.13
CA ALA A 266 -16.48 0.63 -4.23
C ALA A 266 -17.14 0.83 -2.84
N ARG A 267 -16.31 0.99 -1.81
CA ARG A 267 -16.72 1.24 -0.43
C ARG A 267 -15.55 1.78 0.38
N VAL A 268 -15.83 2.77 1.21
CA VAL A 268 -14.90 3.30 2.20
C VAL A 268 -15.32 2.85 3.59
N ALA A 269 -14.57 1.96 4.22
CA ALA A 269 -14.92 1.51 5.57
C ALA A 269 -13.70 1.33 6.48
N THR A 270 -12.51 1.69 6.02
CA THR A 270 -11.34 1.78 6.88
C THR A 270 -11.29 3.15 7.54
N TYR A 271 -11.02 3.17 8.84
CA TYR A 271 -10.65 4.35 9.60
C TYR A 271 -9.43 4.00 10.47
N CYS A 272 -8.31 4.71 10.32
CA CYS A 272 -7.07 4.45 11.07
C CYS A 272 -7.07 5.05 12.50
N VAL A 273 -6.08 4.78 13.35
CA VAL A 273 -6.06 5.35 14.73
C VAL A 273 -6.11 6.87 14.75
N GLU A 274 -5.48 7.56 13.79
CA GLU A 274 -5.57 9.02 13.70
C GLU A 274 -6.99 9.50 13.36
N GLU A 275 -7.85 8.60 12.90
CA GLU A 275 -9.25 8.84 12.59
C GLU A 275 -10.19 8.42 13.73
N ALA A 276 -9.69 7.83 14.83
CA ALA A 276 -10.48 7.13 15.86
C ALA A 276 -11.60 7.93 16.56
N ASN A 277 -11.71 9.24 16.32
CA ASN A 277 -12.88 10.03 16.75
C ASN A 277 -14.14 9.73 15.90
N SER A 278 -14.03 8.97 14.81
CA SER A 278 -15.13 8.52 13.95
C SER A 278 -15.69 7.16 14.39
N GLY A 279 -16.69 7.13 15.28
CA GLY A 279 -17.29 5.89 15.79
C GLY A 279 -18.33 5.23 14.86
N LEU A 280 -18.74 5.88 13.77
CA LEU A 280 -19.75 5.42 12.82
C LEU A 280 -19.26 5.62 11.38
N HIS A 281 -19.40 4.61 10.52
CA HIS A 281 -19.08 4.78 9.11
C HIS A 281 -20.11 5.73 8.47
N TYR A 282 -19.69 6.91 7.99
CA TYR A 282 -20.58 7.83 7.28
C TYR A 282 -21.29 7.10 6.14
N GLU A 283 -22.61 6.97 6.25
CA GLU A 283 -23.47 6.29 5.26
C GLU A 283 -22.95 4.89 4.86
N ASN A 284 -22.40 4.14 5.83
CA ASN A 284 -21.83 2.79 5.65
C ASN A 284 -20.74 2.69 4.57
N GLY A 285 -20.07 3.79 4.26
CA GLY A 285 -19.00 3.83 3.26
C GLY A 285 -19.44 4.01 1.82
N LYS A 286 -20.72 4.33 1.60
CA LYS A 286 -21.29 4.57 0.26
C LYS A 286 -21.45 6.07 0.03
N TRP A 287 -20.32 6.71 -0.27
CA TRP A 287 -20.23 8.17 -0.15
C TRP A 287 -20.73 8.94 -1.36
N ARG A 288 -20.73 8.36 -2.57
CA ARG A 288 -21.14 9.08 -3.80
C ARG A 288 -22.56 9.62 -3.71
N VAL A 289 -23.56 8.77 -3.47
CA VAL A 289 -24.96 9.22 -3.38
C VAL A 289 -25.19 10.11 -2.15
N ALA A 290 -24.58 9.77 -1.02
CA ALA A 290 -24.67 10.53 0.21
C ALA A 290 -24.17 11.97 0.03
N MET A 291 -22.98 12.12 -0.57
CA MET A 291 -22.34 13.42 -0.78
C MET A 291 -23.13 14.29 -1.76
N LYS A 292 -23.66 13.70 -2.84
CA LYS A 292 -24.55 14.42 -3.77
C LYS A 292 -25.79 14.97 -3.05
N LYS A 293 -26.39 14.20 -2.13
CA LYS A 293 -27.51 14.69 -1.31
C LYS A 293 -27.08 15.76 -0.31
N HIS A 294 -25.95 15.55 0.35
CA HIS A 294 -25.40 16.45 1.36
C HIS A 294 -25.11 17.84 0.76
N LEU A 295 -24.30 17.91 -0.31
CA LEU A 295 -23.94 19.18 -0.96
C LEU A 295 -25.12 19.87 -1.64
N ARG A 296 -26.16 19.13 -2.05
CA ARG A 296 -27.40 19.74 -2.54
C ARG A 296 -28.15 20.46 -1.43
N LYS A 297 -28.21 19.86 -0.22
CA LYS A 297 -28.94 20.38 0.94
C LYS A 297 -28.20 21.54 1.61
N ASN A 298 -26.89 21.41 1.81
CA ASN A 298 -26.10 22.40 2.52
C ASN A 298 -25.53 23.43 1.54
N LYS A 299 -25.86 24.71 1.76
CA LYS A 299 -25.47 25.82 0.88
C LYS A 299 -24.29 26.65 1.40
N ASP A 300 -23.94 26.47 2.67
CA ASP A 300 -22.81 27.19 3.28
C ASP A 300 -21.47 26.72 2.73
N TYR A 301 -20.50 27.62 2.65
CA TYR A 301 -19.15 27.31 2.20
C TYR A 301 -18.41 26.41 3.21
N ILE A 302 -17.93 25.25 2.74
CA ILE A 302 -17.30 24.18 3.52
C ILE A 302 -15.77 24.27 3.44
N LEU A 303 -15.23 24.53 2.24
CA LEU A 303 -13.79 24.46 1.97
C LEU A 303 -12.92 25.38 2.85
N PRO A 304 -13.35 26.61 3.21
CA PRO A 304 -12.57 27.47 4.10
C PRO A 304 -12.22 26.83 5.44
N ARG A 305 -13.14 26.04 6.01
CA ARG A 305 -12.90 25.30 7.25
C ARG A 305 -12.17 24.00 6.96
N LEU A 306 -12.67 23.19 6.03
CA LEU A 306 -12.14 21.86 5.74
C LEU A 306 -10.64 21.88 5.41
N THR A 307 -10.21 22.85 4.60
CA THR A 307 -8.82 22.98 4.14
C THR A 307 -7.85 23.56 5.18
N GLN A 308 -8.31 23.81 6.41
CA GLN A 308 -7.50 24.25 7.55
C GLN A 308 -7.32 23.15 8.59
N LEU A 309 -7.98 22.01 8.42
CA LEU A 309 -7.96 20.90 9.36
C LEU A 309 -6.77 19.98 9.09
N THR A 310 -6.24 19.41 10.17
CA THR A 310 -5.26 18.32 10.13
C THR A 310 -5.98 16.98 10.05
N SER A 311 -5.30 15.91 9.63
CA SER A 311 -5.92 14.58 9.47
C SER A 311 -6.60 14.11 10.77
N GLY A 312 -5.91 14.26 11.91
CA GLY A 312 -6.41 13.77 13.21
C GLY A 312 -7.52 14.60 13.87
N VAL A 313 -7.98 15.68 13.24
CA VAL A 313 -9.14 16.46 13.73
C VAL A 313 -10.33 16.39 12.80
N LEU A 314 -10.22 15.69 11.67
CA LEU A 314 -11.36 15.50 10.79
C LEU A 314 -12.40 14.59 11.46
N GLU A 315 -13.66 14.93 11.27
CA GLU A 315 -14.80 14.12 11.66
C GLU A 315 -15.28 13.26 10.47
N GLU A 316 -16.11 12.24 10.74
CA GLU A 316 -16.65 11.30 9.74
C GLU A 316 -17.16 11.93 8.45
N GLU A 317 -18.02 12.95 8.57
CA GLU A 317 -18.58 13.65 7.43
C GLU A 317 -17.49 14.41 6.66
N GLN A 318 -16.51 14.95 7.39
CA GLN A 318 -15.38 15.69 6.82
C GLN A 318 -14.42 14.76 6.07
N HIS A 319 -14.34 13.48 6.41
CA HIS A 319 -13.60 12.48 5.63
C HIS A 319 -14.27 12.28 4.27
N ALA A 320 -15.59 12.14 4.26
CA ALA A 320 -16.34 12.02 3.02
C ALA A 320 -16.24 13.31 2.18
N LEU A 321 -16.26 14.49 2.79
CA LEU A 321 -16.05 15.76 2.09
C LEU A 321 -14.64 15.85 1.51
N ALA A 322 -13.61 15.47 2.27
CA ALA A 322 -12.21 15.40 1.84
C ALA A 322 -12.02 14.44 0.66
N TRP A 323 -12.57 13.23 0.76
CA TRP A 323 -12.59 12.24 -0.32
C TRP A 323 -13.25 12.79 -1.58
N SER A 324 -14.41 13.43 -1.44
CA SER A 324 -15.15 13.96 -2.59
C SER A 324 -14.41 15.13 -3.25
N LEU A 325 -13.72 15.96 -2.47
CA LEU A 325 -12.88 17.01 -3.00
C LEU A 325 -11.67 16.41 -3.74
N PHE A 326 -11.04 15.37 -3.18
CA PHE A 326 -9.95 14.66 -3.85
C PHE A 326 -10.41 13.97 -5.15
N ASP A 327 -11.61 13.37 -5.17
CA ASP A 327 -12.21 12.78 -6.38
C ASP A 327 -12.37 13.81 -7.49
N TYR A 328 -12.83 15.02 -7.15
CA TYR A 328 -12.89 16.14 -8.09
C TYR A 328 -11.51 16.56 -8.60
N MET A 329 -10.51 16.61 -7.73
CA MET A 329 -9.13 16.95 -8.12
C MET A 329 -8.55 15.89 -9.07
N VAL A 330 -8.73 14.61 -8.78
CA VAL A 330 -8.30 13.52 -9.68
C VAL A 330 -8.99 13.61 -11.03
N ALA A 331 -10.29 13.90 -11.05
CA ALA A 331 -11.07 13.91 -12.28
C ALA A 331 -10.84 15.15 -13.16
N ASN A 332 -10.60 16.33 -12.57
CA ASN A 332 -10.59 17.60 -13.30
C ASN A 332 -9.24 18.32 -13.30
N HIS A 333 -8.35 18.01 -12.35
CA HIS A 333 -7.06 18.69 -12.16
C HIS A 333 -5.94 17.70 -11.77
N PRO A 334 -5.80 16.53 -12.45
CA PRO A 334 -4.80 15.53 -12.05
C PRO A 334 -3.37 16.07 -12.07
N GLU A 335 -3.05 16.99 -12.98
CA GLU A 335 -1.75 17.65 -13.06
C GLU A 335 -1.42 18.54 -11.85
N ALA A 336 -2.41 18.95 -11.08
CA ALA A 336 -2.23 19.75 -9.88
C ALA A 336 -1.84 18.90 -8.66
N LEU A 337 -2.07 17.58 -8.66
CA LEU A 337 -1.88 16.72 -7.49
C LEU A 337 -0.43 16.72 -6.99
N LYS A 338 0.55 16.48 -7.88
CA LYS A 338 1.99 16.52 -7.55
C LYS A 338 2.45 17.87 -7.02
N PRO A 339 2.27 19.01 -7.73
CA PRO A 339 2.76 20.29 -7.23
C PRO A 339 2.03 20.74 -5.95
N MET A 340 0.75 20.38 -5.76
CA MET A 340 0.05 20.62 -4.50
C MET A 340 0.65 19.80 -3.35
N LEU A 341 0.92 18.51 -3.54
CA LEU A 341 1.60 17.67 -2.53
C LEU A 341 2.93 18.29 -2.10
N LEU A 342 3.76 18.71 -3.05
CA LEU A 342 5.03 19.39 -2.77
C LEU A 342 4.82 20.72 -2.03
N GLY A 343 3.79 21.48 -2.41
CA GLY A 343 3.38 22.69 -1.70
C GLY A 343 3.05 22.42 -0.22
N TYR A 344 2.22 21.42 0.05
CA TYR A 344 1.86 21.03 1.41
C TYR A 344 3.05 20.52 2.22
N LYS A 345 3.95 19.76 1.61
CA LYS A 345 5.21 19.34 2.27
C LYS A 345 6.07 20.52 2.69
N ASN A 346 6.02 21.62 1.94
CA ASN A 346 6.69 22.87 2.25
C ASN A 346 5.84 23.87 3.06
N GLY A 347 4.71 23.42 3.62
CA GLY A 347 3.87 24.23 4.52
C GLY A 347 3.04 25.30 3.80
N VAL A 348 2.85 25.19 2.49
CA VAL A 348 2.02 26.13 1.71
C VAL A 348 0.55 25.79 1.89
N GLU A 349 -0.27 26.80 2.23
CA GLU A 349 -1.70 26.62 2.48
C GLU A 349 -2.51 26.36 1.20
N SER A 350 -3.61 25.61 1.34
CA SER A 350 -4.52 25.24 0.24
C SER A 350 -4.98 26.45 -0.59
N ARG A 351 -5.30 27.60 0.03
CA ARG A 351 -5.72 28.81 -0.69
C ARG A 351 -4.67 29.29 -1.70
N VAL A 352 -3.39 29.23 -1.33
CA VAL A 352 -2.28 29.65 -2.20
C VAL A 352 -2.11 28.64 -3.32
N LEU A 353 -2.18 27.35 -2.99
CA LEU A 353 -2.02 26.27 -3.95
C LEU A 353 -3.17 26.21 -4.96
N PHE A 354 -4.41 26.39 -4.53
CA PHE A 354 -5.57 26.49 -5.43
C PHE A 354 -5.41 27.64 -6.41
N LYS A 355 -5.03 28.83 -5.93
CA LYS A 355 -4.82 29.97 -6.82
C LYS A 355 -3.70 29.70 -7.84
N LYS A 356 -2.64 29.02 -7.41
CA LYS A 356 -1.46 28.78 -8.24
C LYS A 356 -1.66 27.64 -9.25
N HIS A 357 -2.34 26.57 -8.86
CA HIS A 357 -2.40 25.33 -9.63
C HIS A 357 -3.76 25.05 -10.25
N LEU A 358 -4.82 25.70 -9.76
CA LEU A 358 -6.17 25.61 -10.32
C LEU A 358 -6.63 26.93 -10.92
N GLU A 359 -5.86 28.01 -10.77
CA GLU A 359 -6.23 29.38 -11.15
C GLU A 359 -7.54 29.85 -10.51
N MET A 360 -7.90 29.25 -9.37
CA MET A 360 -9.16 29.48 -8.65
C MET A 360 -8.89 29.89 -7.21
N ASN A 361 -9.67 30.84 -6.71
CA ASN A 361 -9.75 31.06 -5.27
C ASN A 361 -10.60 29.96 -4.60
N ILE A 362 -10.56 29.86 -3.27
CA ILE A 362 -11.21 28.77 -2.53
C ILE A 362 -12.74 28.70 -2.72
N MET A 363 -13.41 29.84 -2.94
CA MET A 363 -14.86 29.86 -3.22
C MET A 363 -15.14 29.30 -4.62
N GLN A 364 -14.33 29.68 -5.61
CA GLN A 364 -14.44 29.17 -6.98
C GLN A 364 -14.19 27.66 -7.05
N VAL A 365 -13.21 27.14 -6.29
CA VAL A 365 -12.99 25.69 -6.17
C VAL A 365 -14.22 25.01 -5.56
N GLU A 366 -14.83 25.60 -4.54
CA GLU A 366 -16.03 25.03 -3.93
C GLU A 366 -17.22 25.00 -4.90
N ASP A 367 -17.48 26.08 -5.62
CA ASP A 367 -18.55 26.14 -6.62
C ASP A 367 -18.34 25.12 -7.74
N ALA A 368 -17.10 25.02 -8.26
CA ALA A 368 -16.76 24.07 -9.31
C ALA A 368 -16.88 22.61 -8.83
N TRP A 369 -16.37 22.30 -7.63
CA TRP A 369 -16.49 20.99 -7.00
C TRP A 369 -17.96 20.59 -6.80
N ARG A 370 -18.78 21.49 -6.23
CA ARG A 370 -20.21 21.24 -6.00
C ARG A 370 -20.98 21.04 -7.31
N GLY A 371 -20.68 21.87 -8.32
CA GLY A 371 -21.25 21.74 -9.66
C GLY A 371 -20.93 20.37 -10.26
N TRP A 372 -19.66 19.98 -10.22
CA TRP A 372 -19.20 18.68 -10.70
C TRP A 372 -19.86 17.52 -9.96
N VAL A 373 -19.93 17.54 -8.62
CA VAL A 373 -20.62 16.48 -7.85
C VAL A 373 -22.11 16.39 -8.23
N ALA A 374 -22.79 17.53 -8.38
CA ALA A 374 -24.19 17.55 -8.76
C ALA A 374 -24.43 16.91 -10.14
N GLU A 375 -23.50 17.11 -11.08
CA GLU A 375 -23.56 16.57 -12.43
C GLU A 375 -23.16 15.09 -12.50
N THR A 376 -22.04 14.71 -11.89
CA THR A 376 -21.37 13.43 -12.17
C THR A 376 -21.71 12.30 -11.20
N TYR A 377 -22.01 12.60 -9.93
CA TYR A 377 -22.26 11.53 -8.97
C TYR A 377 -23.57 10.79 -9.28
N PRO A 378 -23.59 9.46 -9.17
CA PRO A 378 -24.75 8.65 -9.52
C PRO A 378 -25.93 8.86 -8.56
N LEU A 379 -27.10 8.38 -8.97
CA LEU A 379 -28.29 8.34 -8.10
C LEU A 379 -28.34 7.09 -7.21
N LYS A 380 -27.51 6.07 -7.51
CA LYS A 380 -27.37 4.82 -6.76
C LYS A 380 -25.90 4.43 -6.71
N ASP A 381 -25.40 4.03 -5.54
CA ASP A 381 -24.03 3.58 -5.40
C ASP A 381 -23.79 2.24 -6.08
N LEU A 382 -22.53 2.03 -6.47
CA LEU A 382 -22.05 0.75 -6.94
C LEU A 382 -22.15 -0.30 -5.83
N LYS A 383 -22.21 -1.57 -6.21
CA LYS A 383 -22.21 -2.67 -5.25
C LYS A 383 -20.79 -2.86 -4.72
N PRO A 384 -20.55 -2.77 -3.39
CA PRO A 384 -19.24 -3.03 -2.82
C PRO A 384 -18.72 -4.42 -3.13
N ARG A 385 -17.40 -4.54 -3.23
CA ARG A 385 -16.71 -5.83 -3.23
C ARG A 385 -16.99 -6.57 -1.90
N LYS A 386 -17.23 -7.89 -1.96
CA LYS A 386 -17.61 -8.70 -0.78
C LYS A 386 -16.54 -9.66 -0.29
N ARG A 387 -15.49 -9.86 -1.09
CA ARG A 387 -14.38 -10.77 -0.87
C ARG A 387 -13.19 -10.29 -1.69
N VAL A 388 -11.99 -10.61 -1.23
CA VAL A 388 -10.78 -10.43 -2.03
C VAL A 388 -10.62 -11.60 -2.97
#